data_AF-A0A2V7T6H5-F1
#
_entry.id   AF-A0A2V7T6H5-F1
#
_cell.length_a   1.000
_cell.length_b   1.000
_cell.length_c   1.000
_cell.angle_alpha   90.00
_cell.angle_beta   90.00
_cell.angle_gamma   90.00
#
_symmetry.space_group_name_H-M   'P 1'
#
loop_
_entity.id
_entity.type
_entity.pdbx_description
1 polymer ?
#
loop_
_entity_poly.entity_id
_entity_poly.type
_entity_poly.pdbx_seq_one_letter_code
_entity_poly.pdbx_strand_id
1 'polypeptide(L)'
;MSSTAIPTSRTAIRTAPVATRLPWYVAAAVVAATSAKVGVIWDISWHRSIGRDTFWTPAHMAIYLGGVLAGLACGWLVLRTTFTPAPEQRDTSVAFWGFRGPLGAWVCIWGAFAMITSAPFDNWWHNAYGLDVKVLSPPHVILALGIWALQLGALFLVLALQNRNAPGEGPRSYSLFAAYMIAILLQNVSTIGIEQIGFANLAHNALYYQVAAGGVPLLLVAAGRAATWRSPWR
;
A
#
# COMPACT_ATOMS: atom_id res chain seq x y z
N MET A 1 -39.34 39.34 48.13
CA MET A 1 -37.92 39.14 47.73
C MET A 1 -37.90 38.09 46.62
N SER A 2 -37.91 38.51 45.35
CA SER A 2 -37.84 37.60 44.21
C SER A 2 -36.37 37.34 43.88
N SER A 3 -35.92 36.09 44.03
CA SER A 3 -34.59 35.64 43.63
C SER A 3 -34.58 35.36 42.14
N THR A 4 -33.82 36.16 41.38
CA THR A 4 -33.60 35.96 39.95
C THR A 4 -32.40 35.03 39.77
N ALA A 5 -32.63 33.80 39.33
CA ALA A 5 -31.56 32.86 38.99
C ALA A 5 -30.88 33.30 37.69
N ILE A 6 -29.58 33.57 37.74
CA ILE A 6 -28.75 33.89 36.57
C ILE A 6 -28.41 32.56 35.87
N PRO A 7 -28.74 32.39 34.57
CA PRO A 7 -28.34 31.20 33.84
C PRO A 7 -26.84 31.26 33.56
N THR A 8 -26.06 30.38 34.18
CA THR A 8 -24.65 30.18 33.83
C THR A 8 -24.54 29.40 32.52
N SER A 9 -24.43 30.13 31.42
CA SER A 9 -24.05 29.58 30.11
C SER A 9 -22.62 29.04 30.18
N ARG A 10 -22.45 27.73 30.44
CA ARG A 10 -21.17 27.05 30.20
C ARG A 10 -20.97 26.97 28.68
N THR A 11 -20.31 27.98 28.12
CA THR A 11 -19.78 27.91 26.75
C THR A 11 -18.75 26.79 26.73
N ALA A 12 -19.15 25.61 26.25
CA ALA A 12 -18.22 24.54 25.93
C ALA A 12 -17.28 25.08 24.85
N ILE A 13 -16.02 25.31 25.22
CA ILE A 13 -14.97 25.64 24.26
C ILE A 13 -14.83 24.40 23.36
N ARG A 14 -15.48 24.45 22.20
CA ARG A 14 -15.24 23.51 21.11
C ARG A 14 -13.83 23.80 20.62
N THR A 15 -12.84 23.11 21.18
CA THR A 15 -11.49 23.07 20.61
C THR A 15 -11.65 22.67 19.15
N ALA A 16 -11.26 23.56 18.24
CA ALA A 16 -11.28 23.27 16.81
C ALA A 16 -10.53 21.94 16.57
N PRO A 17 -11.05 21.04 15.74
CA PRO A 17 -10.38 19.78 15.48
C PRO A 17 -9.00 20.09 14.90
N VAL A 18 -7.95 19.73 15.63
CA VAL A 18 -6.58 19.77 15.09
C VAL A 18 -6.62 18.96 13.81
N ALA A 19 -6.25 19.58 12.69
CA ALA A 19 -6.17 18.89 11.40
C ALA A 19 -5.12 17.78 11.53
N THR A 20 -5.55 16.58 11.88
CA THR A 20 -4.71 15.39 12.04
C THR A 20 -4.17 15.01 10.67
N ARG A 21 -2.97 15.48 10.37
CA ARG A 21 -2.23 15.18 9.15
C ARG A 21 -1.82 13.71 9.16
N LEU A 22 -1.83 13.08 7.98
CA LEU A 22 -1.28 11.75 7.81
C LEU A 22 0.22 11.81 8.20
N PRO A 23 0.71 10.94 9.10
CA PRO A 23 2.13 10.91 9.42
C PRO A 23 2.96 10.72 8.15
N TRP A 24 4.06 11.47 8.05
CA TRP A 24 4.83 11.54 6.81
C TRP A 24 5.29 10.17 6.31
N TYR A 25 5.62 9.24 7.20
CA TYR A 25 6.07 7.89 6.85
C TYR A 25 4.93 7.04 6.24
N VAL A 26 3.69 7.26 6.66
CA VAL A 26 2.51 6.62 6.05
C VAL A 26 2.23 7.25 4.69
N ALA A 27 2.32 8.58 4.59
CA ALA A 27 2.20 9.27 3.31
C ALA A 27 3.26 8.79 2.31
N ALA A 28 4.52 8.67 2.74
CA ALA A 28 5.62 8.15 1.94
C ALA A 28 5.37 6.71 1.49
N ALA A 29 4.85 5.83 2.38
CA ALA A 29 4.49 4.46 2.02
C ALA A 29 3.35 4.38 0.98
N VAL A 30 2.34 5.25 1.09
CA VAL A 30 1.25 5.35 0.10
C VAL A 30 1.80 5.84 -1.24
N VAL A 31 2.60 6.91 -1.25
CA VAL A 31 3.25 7.42 -2.46
C VAL A 31 4.16 6.37 -3.10
N ALA A 32 4.90 5.63 -2.29
CA ALA A 32 5.75 4.53 -2.74
C ALA A 32 4.93 3.42 -3.43
N ALA A 33 3.83 3.00 -2.81
CA ALA A 33 2.89 2.03 -3.38
C ALA A 33 2.30 2.50 -4.72
N THR A 34 1.92 3.77 -4.81
CA THR A 34 1.42 4.39 -6.04
C THR A 34 2.50 4.41 -7.11
N SER A 35 3.71 4.87 -6.78
CA SER A 35 4.85 4.93 -7.70
C SER A 35 5.18 3.55 -8.26
N ALA A 36 5.25 2.53 -7.40
CA ALA A 36 5.47 1.15 -7.83
C ALA A 36 4.37 0.66 -8.77
N LYS A 37 3.10 0.96 -8.47
CA LYS A 37 1.99 0.50 -9.32
C LYS A 37 1.97 1.20 -10.68
N VAL A 38 2.16 2.51 -10.71
CA VAL A 38 2.25 3.29 -11.95
C VAL A 38 3.44 2.79 -12.78
N GLY A 39 4.59 2.60 -12.13
CA GLY A 39 5.80 2.06 -12.75
C GLY A 39 5.55 0.70 -13.41
N VAL A 40 4.90 -0.25 -12.73
CA VAL A 40 4.57 -1.56 -13.32
C VAL A 40 3.64 -1.46 -14.53
N ILE A 41 2.58 -0.65 -14.46
CA ILE A 41 1.66 -0.51 -15.61
C ILE A 41 2.39 0.10 -16.80
N TRP A 42 3.23 1.11 -16.53
CA TRP A 42 4.05 1.75 -17.56
C TRP A 42 5.05 0.74 -18.14
N ASP A 43 5.75 -0.02 -17.32
CA ASP A 43 6.75 -1.00 -17.71
C ASP A 43 6.18 -2.08 -18.64
N ILE A 44 5.04 -2.66 -18.24
CA ILE A 44 4.29 -3.61 -19.06
C ILE A 44 3.93 -2.97 -20.41
N SER A 45 3.36 -1.77 -20.38
CA SER A 45 2.94 -1.07 -21.61
C SER A 45 4.13 -0.78 -22.53
N TRP A 46 5.26 -0.36 -21.97
CA TRP A 46 6.50 -0.09 -22.70
C TRP A 46 7.04 -1.36 -23.37
N HIS A 47 7.12 -2.45 -22.63
CA HIS A 47 7.56 -3.75 -23.15
C HIS A 47 6.67 -4.27 -24.28
N ARG A 48 5.37 -3.99 -24.23
CA ARG A 48 4.43 -4.39 -25.28
C ARG A 48 4.53 -3.55 -26.55
N SER A 49 4.82 -2.25 -26.41
CA SER A 49 4.82 -1.32 -27.54
C SER A 49 6.18 -1.16 -28.21
N ILE A 50 7.26 -1.16 -27.41
CA ILE A 50 8.62 -0.81 -27.86
C ILE A 50 9.58 -2.00 -27.70
N GLY A 51 9.33 -2.88 -26.73
CA GLY A 51 10.18 -4.05 -26.43
C GLY A 51 11.04 -3.85 -25.18
N ARG A 52 12.10 -4.66 -25.01
CA ARG A 52 13.02 -4.51 -23.87
C ARG A 52 13.90 -3.28 -24.07
N ASP A 53 14.02 -2.51 -22.99
CA ASP A 53 14.84 -1.30 -22.92
C ASP A 53 15.90 -1.48 -21.81
N THR A 54 16.75 -0.48 -21.63
CA THR A 54 17.86 -0.51 -20.68
C THR A 54 17.40 -0.72 -19.23
N PHE A 55 18.33 -1.10 -18.35
CA PHE A 55 18.06 -1.22 -16.93
C PHE A 55 17.47 0.06 -16.29
N TRP A 56 17.69 1.22 -16.90
CA TRP A 56 17.37 2.55 -16.34
C TRP A 56 16.13 3.19 -16.98
N THR A 57 15.13 2.41 -17.42
CA THR A 57 13.92 2.98 -18.01
C THR A 57 13.18 3.91 -17.02
N PRO A 58 12.41 4.91 -17.52
CA PRO A 58 11.55 5.71 -16.67
C PRO A 58 10.57 4.88 -15.82
N ALA A 59 10.06 3.77 -16.38
CA ALA A 59 9.16 2.85 -15.69
C ALA A 59 9.88 2.13 -14.52
N HIS A 60 11.09 1.62 -14.75
CA HIS A 60 11.94 1.06 -13.70
C HIS A 60 12.27 2.09 -12.62
N MET A 61 12.55 3.34 -12.99
CA MET A 61 12.84 4.40 -12.00
C MET A 61 11.64 4.64 -11.08
N ALA A 62 10.41 4.61 -11.60
CA ALA A 62 9.21 4.71 -10.79
C ALA A 62 9.04 3.52 -9.84
N ILE A 63 9.38 2.31 -10.28
CA ILE A 63 9.35 1.10 -9.44
C ILE A 63 10.41 1.20 -8.34
N TYR A 64 11.64 1.56 -8.69
CA TYR A 64 12.77 1.69 -7.75
C TYR A 64 12.51 2.78 -6.73
N LEU A 65 11.97 3.92 -7.16
CA LEU A 65 11.54 4.99 -6.26
C LEU A 65 10.55 4.47 -5.22
N GLY A 66 9.58 3.65 -5.63
CA GLY A 66 8.65 3.00 -4.71
C GLY A 66 9.36 2.16 -3.65
N GLY A 67 10.23 1.24 -4.06
CA GLY A 67 10.99 0.40 -3.14
C GLY A 67 11.87 1.20 -2.18
N VAL A 68 12.67 2.13 -2.71
CA VAL A 68 13.59 2.97 -1.91
C VAL A 68 12.83 3.85 -0.93
N LEU A 69 11.77 4.53 -1.38
CA LEU A 69 10.99 5.44 -0.53
C LEU A 69 10.31 4.69 0.62
N ALA A 70 9.67 3.56 0.35
CA ALA A 70 9.04 2.74 1.39
C ALA A 70 10.08 2.17 2.36
N GLY A 71 11.18 1.63 1.84
CA GLY A 71 12.27 1.07 2.64
C GLY A 71 12.87 2.09 3.59
N LEU A 72 13.19 3.29 3.11
CA LEU A 72 13.75 4.36 3.94
C LEU A 72 12.75 4.89 4.96
N ALA A 73 11.50 5.16 4.56
CA ALA A 73 10.48 5.68 5.47
C ALA A 73 10.13 4.68 6.58
N CYS A 74 9.99 3.40 6.24
CA CYS A 74 9.67 2.34 7.20
C CYS A 74 10.89 1.94 8.03
N GLY A 75 12.08 1.94 7.45
CA GLY A 75 13.35 1.76 8.17
C GLY A 75 13.54 2.85 9.22
N TRP A 76 13.33 4.12 8.85
CA TRP A 76 13.32 5.23 9.82
C TRP A 76 12.31 4.98 10.94
N LEU A 77 11.10 4.53 10.61
CA LEU A 77 10.07 4.27 11.62
C LEU A 77 10.48 3.16 12.59
N VAL A 78 11.06 2.06 12.10
CA VAL A 78 11.60 0.98 12.93
C VAL A 78 12.72 1.49 13.83
N LEU A 79 13.68 2.25 13.30
CA LEU A 79 14.78 2.81 14.11
C LEU A 79 14.24 3.76 15.18
N ARG A 80 13.31 4.64 14.83
CA ARG A 80 12.65 5.58 15.74
C ARG A 80 11.86 4.87 16.83
N THR A 81 11.13 3.81 16.50
CA THR A 81 10.39 3.00 17.48
C THR A 81 11.33 2.17 18.37
N THR A 82 12.49 1.77 17.86
CA THR A 82 13.49 0.99 18.62
C THR A 82 14.20 1.85 19.65
N PHE A 83 14.78 2.98 19.22
CA PHE A 83 15.69 3.78 20.05
C PHE A 83 15.00 4.92 20.81
N THR A 84 13.86 5.41 20.30
CA THR A 84 13.07 6.48 20.93
C THR A 84 11.59 6.07 21.05
N PRO A 85 11.28 4.96 21.75
CA PRO A 85 9.92 4.47 21.86
C PRO A 85 9.04 5.42 22.67
N ALA A 86 7.90 5.81 22.11
CA ALA A 86 6.78 6.22 22.94
C ALA A 86 6.21 4.98 23.66
N PRO A 87 5.70 5.10 24.90
CA PRO A 87 5.18 3.95 25.66
C PRO A 87 4.17 3.11 24.87
N GLU A 88 3.19 3.77 24.24
CA GLU A 88 2.13 3.14 23.44
C GLU A 88 2.63 2.43 22.17
N GLN A 89 3.80 2.83 21.65
CA GLN A 89 4.39 2.21 20.45
C GLN A 89 5.13 0.92 20.78
N ARG A 90 5.61 0.72 22.01
CA ARG A 90 6.29 -0.52 22.41
C ARG A 90 5.33 -1.70 22.42
N ASP A 91 4.16 -1.50 23.00
CA ASP A 91 3.17 -2.55 23.20
C ASP A 91 2.48 -2.97 21.90
N THR A 92 2.52 -2.11 20.89
CA THR A 92 1.92 -2.35 19.57
C THR A 92 2.96 -2.65 18.48
N SER A 93 4.22 -2.90 18.87
CA SER A 93 5.33 -3.19 17.95
C SER A 93 5.67 -4.67 17.86
N VAL A 94 6.09 -5.09 16.67
CA VAL A 94 6.71 -6.41 16.42
C VAL A 94 8.22 -6.27 16.54
N ALA A 95 8.83 -7.16 17.32
CA ALA A 95 10.27 -7.22 17.48
C ALA A 95 10.89 -8.19 16.45
N PHE A 96 11.97 -7.77 15.81
CA PHE A 96 12.73 -8.59 14.86
C PHE A 96 14.21 -8.19 14.90
N TRP A 97 15.09 -9.17 15.10
CA TRP A 97 16.55 -8.97 15.20
C TRP A 97 16.99 -7.81 16.11
N GLY A 98 16.34 -7.67 17.28
CA GLY A 98 16.66 -6.61 18.25
C GLY A 98 16.04 -5.25 17.95
N PHE A 99 15.44 -5.05 16.76
CA PHE A 99 14.69 -3.86 16.40
C PHE A 99 13.19 -4.05 16.65
N ARG A 100 12.46 -2.95 16.80
CA ARG A 100 11.01 -2.93 17.03
C ARG A 100 10.34 -1.94 16.09
N GLY A 101 9.22 -2.36 15.50
CA GLY A 101 8.40 -1.48 14.67
C GLY A 101 7.01 -2.07 14.41
N PRO A 102 6.06 -1.28 13.89
CA PRO A 102 4.75 -1.79 13.55
C PRO A 102 4.84 -2.81 12.42
N LEU A 103 3.94 -3.81 12.41
CA LEU A 103 3.92 -4.87 11.39
C LEU A 103 3.97 -4.31 9.95
N GLY A 104 3.17 -3.29 9.66
CA GLY A 104 3.14 -2.66 8.34
C GLY A 104 4.51 -2.13 7.87
N ALA A 105 5.33 -1.61 8.79
CA ALA A 105 6.68 -1.16 8.46
C ALA A 105 7.60 -2.32 8.11
N TRP A 106 7.55 -3.43 8.85
CA TRP A 106 8.32 -4.63 8.54
C TRP A 106 7.95 -5.22 7.19
N VAL A 107 6.66 -5.32 6.89
CA VAL A 107 6.18 -5.83 5.60
C VAL A 107 6.65 -4.90 4.46
N CYS A 108 6.61 -3.58 4.64
CA CYS A 108 7.17 -2.63 3.68
C CYS A 108 8.68 -2.81 3.47
N ILE A 109 9.46 -3.02 4.54
CA ILE A 109 10.92 -3.20 4.45
C ILE A 109 11.25 -4.48 3.66
N TRP A 110 10.59 -5.60 3.96
CA TRP A 110 10.79 -6.85 3.23
C TRP A 110 10.33 -6.75 1.78
N GLY A 111 9.21 -6.06 1.53
CA GLY A 111 8.75 -5.77 0.17
C GLY A 111 9.75 -4.93 -0.61
N ALA A 112 10.26 -3.86 -0.02
CA ALA A 112 11.29 -3.00 -0.61
C ALA A 112 12.58 -3.78 -0.89
N PHE A 113 13.02 -4.64 0.04
CA PHE A 113 14.19 -5.49 -0.16
C PHE A 113 13.99 -6.45 -1.34
N ALA A 114 12.84 -7.12 -1.45
CA ALA A 114 12.52 -7.98 -2.59
C ALA A 114 12.53 -7.19 -3.91
N MET A 115 11.96 -5.99 -3.95
CA MET A 115 11.95 -5.13 -5.15
C MET A 115 13.36 -4.68 -5.57
N ILE A 116 14.20 -4.29 -4.61
CA ILE A 116 15.56 -3.80 -4.90
C ILE A 116 16.46 -4.96 -5.35
N THR A 117 16.30 -6.14 -4.76
CA THR A 117 17.07 -7.34 -5.13
C THR A 117 16.59 -7.97 -6.43
N SER A 118 15.30 -7.87 -6.76
CA SER A 118 14.78 -8.39 -8.04
C SER A 118 15.34 -7.65 -9.24
N ALA A 119 15.67 -6.37 -9.13
CA ALA A 119 16.20 -5.58 -10.24
C ALA A 119 17.55 -6.11 -10.79
N PRO A 120 18.65 -6.21 -10.01
CA PRO A 120 19.89 -6.78 -10.53
C PRO A 120 19.74 -8.26 -10.91
N PHE A 121 18.85 -9.00 -10.23
CA PHE A 121 18.54 -10.38 -10.57
C PHE A 121 17.86 -10.49 -11.95
N ASP A 122 16.94 -9.58 -12.27
CA ASP A 122 16.31 -9.46 -13.59
C ASP A 122 17.37 -9.25 -14.67
N ASN A 123 18.26 -8.27 -14.47
CA ASN A 123 19.28 -7.96 -15.46
C ASN A 123 20.24 -9.13 -15.68
N TRP A 124 20.65 -9.81 -14.60
CA TRP A 124 21.45 -11.03 -14.71
C TRP A 124 20.70 -12.15 -15.44
N TRP A 125 19.42 -12.36 -15.09
CA TRP A 125 18.58 -13.39 -15.68
C TRP A 125 18.50 -13.25 -17.19
N HIS A 126 18.26 -12.03 -17.68
CA HIS A 126 18.20 -11.78 -19.10
C HIS A 126 19.54 -11.94 -19.82
N ASN A 127 20.65 -11.60 -19.17
CA ASN A 127 21.97 -11.84 -19.74
C ASN A 127 22.31 -13.34 -19.81
N ALA A 128 21.81 -14.15 -18.89
CA ALA A 128 22.07 -15.59 -18.83
C ALA A 128 21.12 -16.41 -19.71
N TYR A 129 19.83 -16.05 -19.77
CA TYR A 129 18.77 -16.87 -20.36
C TYR A 129 18.02 -16.21 -21.52
N GLY A 130 18.33 -14.94 -21.84
CA GLY A 130 17.67 -14.20 -22.91
C GLY A 130 16.37 -13.51 -22.49
N LEU A 131 15.55 -13.10 -23.46
CA LEU A 131 14.31 -12.36 -23.22
C LEU A 131 13.20 -13.28 -22.66
N ASP A 132 12.40 -12.75 -21.75
CA ASP A 132 11.29 -13.49 -21.16
C ASP A 132 10.16 -13.72 -22.16
N VAL A 133 9.82 -14.99 -22.38
CA VAL A 133 8.64 -15.40 -23.17
C VAL A 133 7.35 -15.41 -22.34
N LYS A 134 7.45 -15.35 -21.02
CA LYS A 134 6.31 -15.26 -20.09
C LYS A 134 6.60 -14.24 -18.99
N VAL A 135 5.56 -13.50 -18.60
CA VAL A 135 5.60 -12.49 -17.52
C VAL A 135 6.01 -13.06 -16.15
N LEU A 136 5.90 -14.37 -15.92
CA LEU A 136 6.19 -15.01 -14.63
C LEU A 136 7.61 -15.62 -14.56
N SER A 137 8.62 -14.94 -15.09
CA SER A 137 9.99 -15.38 -14.84
C SER A 137 10.36 -15.17 -13.36
N PRO A 138 11.35 -15.92 -12.83
CA PRO A 138 11.75 -15.81 -11.43
C PRO A 138 11.98 -14.38 -10.91
N PRO A 139 12.70 -13.48 -11.61
CA PRO A 139 12.87 -12.11 -11.13
C PRO A 139 11.54 -11.33 -11.06
N HIS A 140 10.66 -11.48 -12.06
CA HIS A 140 9.35 -10.83 -12.07
C HIS A 140 8.45 -11.33 -10.93
N VAL A 141 8.52 -12.60 -10.55
CA VAL A 141 7.77 -13.13 -9.40
C VAL A 141 8.25 -12.51 -8.10
N ILE A 142 9.57 -12.39 -7.89
CA ILE A 142 10.13 -11.73 -6.70
C ILE A 142 9.70 -10.25 -6.66
N LEU A 143 9.79 -9.55 -7.79
CA LEU A 143 9.35 -8.17 -7.90
C LEU A 143 7.86 -8.03 -7.56
N ALA A 144 7.01 -8.90 -8.12
CA ALA A 144 5.57 -8.90 -7.86
C ALA A 144 5.27 -9.13 -6.37
N LEU A 145 5.88 -10.14 -5.75
CA LEU A 145 5.72 -10.40 -4.32
C LEU A 145 6.20 -9.22 -3.47
N GLY A 146 7.32 -8.59 -3.85
CA GLY A 146 7.85 -7.40 -3.19
C GLY A 146 6.88 -6.22 -3.23
N ILE A 147 6.30 -5.95 -4.40
CA ILE A 147 5.30 -4.88 -4.59
C ILE A 147 4.03 -5.17 -3.77
N TRP A 148 3.55 -6.42 -3.77
CA TRP A 148 2.38 -6.81 -2.97
C TRP A 148 2.63 -6.63 -1.47
N ALA A 149 3.79 -7.09 -0.99
CA ALA A 149 4.18 -6.89 0.40
C ALA A 149 4.25 -5.40 0.75
N LEU A 150 4.91 -4.58 -0.06
CA LEU A 150 4.98 -3.13 0.15
C LEU A 150 3.59 -2.50 0.25
N GLN A 151 2.69 -2.82 -0.67
CA GLN A 151 1.33 -2.26 -0.69
C GLN A 151 0.47 -2.74 0.50
N LEU A 152 0.60 -4.01 0.90
CA LEU A 152 -0.04 -4.53 2.12
C LEU A 152 0.51 -3.85 3.38
N GLY A 153 1.83 -3.65 3.45
CA GLY A 153 2.47 -2.94 4.56
C GLY A 153 1.97 -1.50 4.68
N ALA A 154 1.87 -0.79 3.56
CA ALA A 154 1.30 0.56 3.51
C ALA A 154 -0.18 0.58 3.94
N LEU A 155 -0.98 -0.40 3.49
CA LEU A 155 -2.37 -0.56 3.93
C LEU A 155 -2.45 -0.79 5.45
N PHE A 156 -1.61 -1.66 6.01
CA PHE A 156 -1.59 -1.91 7.46
C PHE A 156 -1.22 -0.67 8.27
N LEU A 157 -0.30 0.16 7.78
CA LEU A 157 0.03 1.43 8.44
C LEU A 157 -1.17 2.39 8.44
N VAL A 158 -1.91 2.48 7.32
CA VAL A 158 -3.13 3.31 7.24
C VAL A 158 -4.24 2.77 8.14
N LEU A 159 -4.50 1.46 8.12
CA LEU A 159 -5.53 0.83 8.94
C LEU A 159 -5.21 0.93 10.44
N ALA A 160 -3.93 0.86 10.82
CA ALA A 160 -3.52 1.09 12.21
C ALA A 160 -3.87 2.51 12.67
N LEU A 161 -3.73 3.53 11.81
CA LEU A 161 -4.16 4.89 12.13
C LEU A 161 -5.68 5.02 12.22
N GLN A 162 -6.41 4.39 11.28
CA GLN A 162 -7.87 4.39 11.30
C GLN A 162 -8.41 3.75 12.59
N ASN A 163 -7.89 2.57 12.96
CA ASN A 163 -8.43 1.74 14.04
C ASN A 163 -7.99 2.19 15.45
N ARG A 164 -7.08 3.16 15.57
CA ARG A 164 -6.73 3.79 16.85
C ARG A 164 -7.79 4.78 17.33
N ASN A 165 -8.63 5.28 16.43
CA ASN A 165 -9.72 6.17 16.78
C ASN A 165 -10.99 5.34 17.02
N ALA A 166 -11.86 5.80 17.93
CA ALA A 166 -13.16 5.16 18.08
C ALA A 166 -13.97 5.25 16.77
N PRO A 167 -14.93 4.33 16.53
CA PRO A 167 -15.72 4.32 15.31
C PRO A 167 -16.44 5.67 15.08
N GLY A 168 -16.09 6.37 13.99
CA GLY A 168 -16.67 7.66 13.64
C GLY A 168 -15.93 8.90 14.19
N GLU A 169 -14.93 8.71 15.05
CA GLU A 169 -14.13 9.82 15.61
C GLU A 169 -12.84 10.09 14.83
N GLY A 170 -12.40 9.14 14.00
CA GLY A 170 -11.20 9.27 13.18
C GLY A 170 -11.39 10.17 11.94
N PRO A 171 -10.32 10.79 11.43
CA PRO A 171 -10.37 11.55 10.18
C PRO A 171 -10.84 10.71 9.00
N ARG A 172 -11.79 11.23 8.23
CA ARG A 172 -12.31 10.59 7.00
C ARG A 172 -11.21 10.25 6.00
N SER A 173 -10.12 11.01 5.99
CA SER A 173 -8.96 10.77 5.12
C SER A 173 -8.35 9.38 5.32
N TYR A 174 -8.32 8.83 6.54
CA TYR A 174 -7.74 7.50 6.78
C TYR A 174 -8.53 6.40 6.09
N SER A 175 -9.86 6.46 6.12
CA SER A 175 -10.71 5.51 5.38
C SER A 175 -10.58 5.66 3.86
N LEU A 176 -10.38 6.89 3.37
CA LEU A 176 -10.13 7.12 1.94
C LEU A 176 -8.77 6.54 1.52
N PHE A 177 -7.71 6.74 2.31
CA PHE A 177 -6.42 6.11 2.04
C PHE A 177 -6.47 4.59 2.13
N ALA A 178 -7.23 4.02 3.08
CA ALA A 178 -7.41 2.58 3.17
C ALA A 178 -8.12 2.03 1.92
N ALA A 179 -9.23 2.66 1.51
CA ALA A 179 -9.94 2.30 0.28
C ALA A 179 -9.06 2.44 -0.97
N TYR A 180 -8.25 3.51 -1.05
CA TYR A 180 -7.28 3.72 -2.13
C TYR A 180 -6.23 2.59 -2.19
N MET A 181 -5.64 2.22 -1.05
CA MET A 181 -4.67 1.14 -0.98
C MET A 181 -5.28 -0.21 -1.36
N ILE A 182 -6.53 -0.48 -0.96
CA ILE A 182 -7.25 -1.68 -1.37
C ILE A 182 -7.56 -1.66 -2.87
N ALA A 183 -7.87 -0.50 -3.45
CA ALA A 183 -8.03 -0.34 -4.89
C ALA A 183 -6.72 -0.62 -5.65
N ILE A 184 -5.56 -0.22 -5.11
CA ILE A 184 -4.25 -0.58 -5.68
C ILE A 184 -4.05 -2.11 -5.66
N LEU A 185 -4.35 -2.77 -4.55
CA LEU A 185 -4.24 -4.24 -4.45
C LEU A 185 -5.19 -4.95 -5.43
N LEU A 186 -6.39 -4.40 -5.62
CA LEU A 186 -7.33 -4.86 -6.64
C LEU A 186 -6.74 -4.70 -8.04
N GLN A 187 -6.11 -3.57 -8.32
CA GLN A 187 -5.42 -3.35 -9.59
C GLN A 187 -4.29 -4.35 -9.81
N ASN A 188 -3.62 -4.87 -8.77
CA ASN A 188 -2.63 -5.93 -8.95
C ASN A 188 -3.25 -7.25 -9.41
N VAL A 189 -4.35 -7.66 -8.78
CA VAL A 189 -5.10 -8.87 -9.18
C VAL A 189 -5.56 -8.71 -10.63
N SER A 190 -6.12 -7.55 -10.98
CA SER A 190 -6.56 -7.26 -12.34
C SER A 190 -5.41 -7.27 -13.34
N THR A 191 -4.25 -6.67 -13.02
CA THR A 191 -3.07 -6.69 -13.91
C THR A 191 -2.57 -8.11 -14.16
N ILE A 192 -2.44 -8.94 -13.11
CA ILE A 192 -2.00 -10.33 -13.29
C ILE A 192 -3.03 -11.12 -14.10
N GLY A 193 -4.32 -10.95 -13.80
CA GLY A 193 -5.39 -11.60 -14.55
C GLY A 193 -5.35 -11.23 -16.04
N ILE A 194 -5.20 -9.95 -16.36
CA ILE A 194 -5.09 -9.50 -17.75
C ILE A 194 -3.85 -10.11 -18.44
N GLU A 195 -2.68 -10.09 -17.77
CA GLU A 195 -1.44 -10.59 -18.37
C GLU A 195 -1.42 -12.12 -18.58
N GLN A 196 -2.12 -12.89 -17.74
CA GLN A 196 -2.10 -14.36 -17.84
C GLN A 196 -3.25 -14.92 -18.67
N ILE A 197 -4.44 -14.30 -18.61
CA ILE A 197 -5.68 -14.86 -19.19
C ILE A 197 -6.53 -13.83 -19.95
N GLY A 198 -6.08 -12.58 -20.08
CA GLY A 198 -6.84 -11.47 -20.68
C GLY A 198 -6.45 -11.07 -22.10
N PHE A 199 -5.64 -11.87 -22.81
CA PHE A 199 -5.33 -11.60 -24.23
C PHE A 199 -6.60 -11.54 -25.09
N ALA A 200 -6.55 -10.75 -26.17
CA ALA A 200 -7.65 -10.68 -27.14
C ALA A 200 -8.05 -12.10 -27.57
N ASN A 201 -9.32 -12.45 -27.36
CA ASN A 201 -9.96 -13.76 -27.53
C ASN A 201 -10.01 -14.71 -26.31
N LEU A 202 -9.26 -14.46 -25.23
CA LEU A 202 -9.33 -15.25 -23.99
C LEU A 202 -10.15 -14.57 -22.88
N ALA A 203 -10.32 -13.25 -22.93
CA ALA A 203 -11.13 -12.51 -21.95
C ALA A 203 -12.63 -12.90 -21.92
N HIS A 204 -13.11 -13.62 -22.94
CA HIS A 204 -14.47 -14.16 -23.01
C HIS A 204 -14.58 -15.63 -22.57
N ASN A 205 -13.51 -16.23 -22.04
CA ASN A 205 -13.53 -17.62 -21.60
C ASN A 205 -14.01 -17.76 -20.13
N ALA A 206 -14.49 -18.95 -19.78
CA ALA A 206 -15.01 -19.22 -18.43
C ALA A 206 -13.97 -19.01 -17.32
N LEU A 207 -12.69 -19.31 -17.60
CA LEU A 207 -11.60 -19.16 -16.64
C LEU A 207 -11.38 -17.68 -16.25
N TYR A 208 -11.46 -16.77 -17.22
CA TYR A 208 -11.38 -15.32 -16.99
C TYR A 208 -12.45 -14.87 -16.01
N TYR A 209 -13.71 -15.26 -16.24
CA TYR A 209 -14.81 -14.91 -15.35
C TYR A 209 -14.69 -15.55 -13.96
N GLN A 210 -14.21 -16.80 -13.86
CA GLN A 210 -13.99 -17.48 -12.57
C GLN A 210 -12.90 -16.79 -11.74
N VAL A 211 -11.77 -16.43 -12.35
CA VAL A 211 -10.68 -15.72 -11.66
C VAL A 211 -11.13 -14.33 -11.24
N ALA A 212 -11.83 -13.60 -12.11
CA ALA A 212 -12.40 -12.29 -11.78
C ALA A 212 -13.41 -12.39 -10.63
N ALA A 213 -14.32 -13.37 -10.67
CA ALA A 213 -15.34 -13.60 -9.64
C ALA A 213 -14.76 -14.11 -8.30
N GLY A 214 -13.55 -14.67 -8.29
CA GLY A 214 -12.85 -15.03 -7.06
C GLY A 214 -12.15 -13.82 -6.42
N GLY A 215 -11.24 -13.18 -7.17
CA GLY A 215 -10.35 -12.16 -6.61
C GLY A 215 -11.02 -10.82 -6.33
N VAL A 216 -11.90 -10.37 -7.24
CA VAL A 216 -12.51 -9.03 -7.14
C VAL A 216 -13.48 -8.93 -5.95
N PRO A 217 -14.43 -9.86 -5.73
CA PRO A 217 -15.35 -9.76 -4.61
C PRO A 217 -14.67 -9.86 -3.25
N LEU A 218 -13.61 -10.68 -3.12
CA LEU A 218 -12.86 -10.78 -1.85
C LEU A 218 -12.27 -9.43 -1.45
N LEU A 219 -11.65 -8.71 -2.39
CA LEU A 219 -11.08 -7.38 -2.13
C LEU A 219 -12.15 -6.31 -1.92
N LEU A 220 -13.27 -6.37 -2.64
CA LEU A 220 -14.39 -5.45 -2.42
C LEU A 220 -15.07 -5.66 -1.07
N VAL A 221 -15.24 -6.92 -0.63
CA VAL A 221 -15.77 -7.24 0.71
C VAL A 221 -14.78 -6.79 1.78
N ALA A 222 -13.48 -7.04 1.59
CA ALA A 222 -12.44 -6.54 2.49
C ALA A 222 -12.47 -5.00 2.58
N ALA A 223 -12.62 -4.29 1.45
CA ALA A 223 -12.80 -2.84 1.41
C ALA A 223 -14.03 -2.38 2.19
N GLY A 224 -15.19 -3.01 1.94
CA GLY A 224 -16.44 -2.66 2.60
C GLY A 224 -16.44 -2.95 4.11
N ARG A 225 -15.64 -3.92 4.57
CA ARG A 225 -15.47 -4.24 6.00
C ARG A 225 -14.43 -3.35 6.68
N ALA A 226 -13.34 -3.04 5.99
CA ALA A 226 -12.21 -2.31 6.57
C ALA A 226 -12.40 -0.79 6.53
N ALA A 227 -13.07 -0.25 5.50
CA ALA A 227 -13.35 1.18 5.43
C ALA A 227 -14.49 1.53 6.38
N THR A 228 -14.22 2.34 7.40
CA THR A 228 -15.25 2.86 8.32
C THR A 228 -16.08 3.99 7.71
N TRP A 229 -16.02 4.17 6.39
CA TRP A 229 -16.71 5.25 5.69
C TRP A 229 -18.23 5.07 5.78
N ARG A 230 -18.89 6.04 6.39
CA ARG A 230 -20.35 6.20 6.32
C ARG A 230 -20.68 7.19 5.19
N SER A 231 -21.44 6.72 4.21
CA SER A 231 -21.99 7.59 3.16
C SER A 231 -22.89 8.65 3.81
N PRO A 232 -22.82 9.93 3.40
CA PRO A 232 -23.73 10.97 3.88
C PRO A 232 -25.18 10.76 3.43
N TRP A 233 -25.44 9.77 2.56
CA TRP A 233 -26.76 9.44 2.02
C TRP A 233 -27.45 8.28 2.77
N ARG A 234 -27.07 8.02 4.03
CA ARG A 234 -27.71 7.03 4.90
C ARG A 234 -28.38 7.70 6.08
#